data_AF-A0A940WPF2-F1
#
_entry.id   AF-A0A940WPF2-F1
#
_cell.length_a   1.000
_cell.length_b   1.000
_cell.length_c   1.000
_cell.angle_alpha   90.00
_cell.angle_beta   90.00
_cell.angle_gamma   90.00
#
_symmetry.space_group_name_H-M   'P 1'
#
loop_
_entity.id
_entity.type
_entity.pdbx_description
1 polymer ?
#
loop_
_entity_poly.entity_id
_entity_poly.type
_entity_poly.pdbx_seq_one_letter_code
_entity_poly.pdbx_strand_id
1 'polypeptide(L)'
;MKIILAVDVYEDMVGQPFEIGDYLGCCLTIFVQQKGDKIEICHSTFHDALILDLYSNLIELRKYKESTSNPIETFENALEYTLRKTDRFLTIKEYSHYDKQTRTVFQGEFDDFFQAYFRAYTLYFKDLLQKDSNAALHESVQLMENQLQAYCRGDF
;
A
#
# COMPACT_ATOMS: atom_id res chain seq x y z
N MET A 1 10.45 6.02 10.78
CA MET A 1 9.25 5.19 10.54
C MET A 1 9.62 3.98 9.68
N LYS A 2 8.93 2.83 9.81
CA LYS A 2 9.05 1.69 8.88
C LYS A 2 7.66 1.28 8.41
N ILE A 3 7.50 1.05 7.11
CA ILE A 3 6.31 0.40 6.53
C ILE A 3 6.62 -1.08 6.32
N ILE A 4 5.64 -1.94 6.62
CA ILE A 4 5.70 -3.38 6.40
C ILE A 4 4.51 -3.75 5.50
N LEU A 5 4.82 -4.37 4.36
CA LEU A 5 3.84 -4.97 3.46
C LEU A 5 3.81 -6.47 3.78
N ALA A 6 2.79 -6.93 4.49
CA ALA A 6 2.68 -8.33 4.93
C ALA A 6 1.62 -9.05 4.09
N VAL A 7 2.05 -9.98 3.24
CA VAL A 7 1.18 -10.78 2.39
C VAL A 7 0.84 -12.09 3.12
N ASP A 8 -0.44 -12.35 3.31
CA ASP A 8 -0.96 -13.58 3.86
C ASP A 8 -1.27 -14.55 2.71
N VAL A 9 -0.34 -15.48 2.48
CA VAL A 9 -0.44 -16.49 1.43
C VAL A 9 -1.45 -17.56 1.83
N TYR A 10 -2.37 -17.91 0.93
CA TYR A 10 -3.38 -18.93 1.19
C TYR A 10 -2.77 -20.32 1.44
N GLU A 11 -3.40 -21.13 2.29
CA GLU A 11 -2.87 -22.44 2.71
C GLU A 11 -2.67 -23.40 1.53
N ASP A 12 -3.52 -23.32 0.51
CA ASP A 12 -3.46 -24.14 -0.70
C ASP A 12 -2.30 -23.78 -1.64
N MET A 13 -1.71 -22.59 -1.49
CA MET A 13 -0.51 -22.17 -2.20
C MET A 13 0.79 -22.69 -1.53
N VAL A 14 0.71 -23.19 -0.29
CA VAL A 14 1.89 -23.66 0.44
C VAL A 14 2.47 -24.90 -0.24
N GLY A 15 3.71 -24.79 -0.72
CA GLY A 15 4.40 -25.87 -1.44
C GLY A 15 4.06 -25.97 -2.93
N GLN A 16 3.22 -25.08 -3.45
CA GLN A 16 2.98 -24.94 -4.89
C GLN A 16 4.07 -24.07 -5.55
N PRO A 17 4.28 -24.20 -6.86
CA PRO A 17 5.07 -23.24 -7.62
C PRO A 17 4.53 -21.81 -7.43
N PHE A 18 5.43 -20.82 -7.43
CA PHE A 18 5.03 -19.42 -7.36
C PHE A 18 4.34 -19.02 -8.66
N GLU A 19 3.10 -18.58 -8.55
CA GLU A 19 2.34 -17.95 -9.63
C GLU A 19 2.02 -16.51 -9.24
N ILE A 20 2.49 -15.56 -10.05
CA ILE A 20 2.39 -14.13 -9.73
C ILE A 20 0.93 -13.67 -9.60
N GLY A 21 0.03 -14.18 -10.45
CA GLY A 21 -1.40 -13.81 -10.41
C GLY A 21 -2.05 -14.22 -9.09
N ASP A 22 -1.85 -15.47 -8.69
CA ASP A 22 -2.38 -15.99 -7.42
C ASP A 22 -1.76 -15.27 -6.23
N TYR A 23 -0.46 -14.99 -6.30
CA TYR A 23 0.23 -14.24 -5.25
C TYR A 23 -0.35 -12.84 -5.09
N LEU A 24 -0.53 -12.07 -6.16
CA LEU A 24 -1.10 -10.72 -6.09
C LEU A 24 -2.59 -10.72 -5.64
N GLY A 25 -3.30 -11.83 -5.85
CA GLY A 25 -4.65 -12.05 -5.32
C GLY A 25 -4.72 -12.32 -3.82
N CYS A 26 -3.59 -12.58 -3.15
CA CYS A 26 -3.55 -12.82 -1.71
C CYS A 26 -3.94 -11.57 -0.91
N CYS A 27 -4.25 -11.77 0.37
CA CYS A 27 -4.46 -10.65 1.27
C CYS A 27 -3.14 -9.92 1.58
N LEU A 28 -3.19 -8.59 1.67
CA LEU A 28 -2.09 -7.76 2.17
C LEU A 28 -2.58 -6.91 3.33
N THR A 29 -1.78 -6.94 4.39
CA THR A 29 -1.91 -5.99 5.49
C THR A 29 -0.71 -5.06 5.51
N ILE A 30 -0.98 -3.74 5.51
CA ILE A 30 0.03 -2.70 5.59
C ILE A 30 0.14 -2.22 7.04
N PHE A 31 1.35 -2.29 7.58
CA PHE A 31 1.63 -1.81 8.92
C PHE A 31 2.61 -0.64 8.93
N VAL A 32 2.37 0.29 9.86
CA VAL A 32 3.35 1.28 10.29
C VAL A 32 4.00 0.79 11.58
N GLN A 33 5.33 0.70 11.58
CA GLN A 33 6.11 0.44 12.79
C GLN A 33 6.85 1.69 13.25
N GLN A 34 6.56 2.15 14.47
CA GLN A 34 7.20 3.31 15.10
C GLN A 34 7.33 3.11 16.61
N LYS A 35 8.50 3.44 17.16
CA LYS A 35 8.77 3.40 18.61
C LYS A 35 8.45 2.06 19.30
N GLY A 36 8.50 0.96 18.56
CA GLY A 36 8.19 -0.39 19.07
C GLY A 36 6.76 -0.85 18.76
N ASP A 37 5.84 0.09 18.51
CA ASP A 37 4.45 -0.22 18.17
C ASP A 37 4.33 -0.56 16.68
N LYS A 38 3.45 -1.53 16.40
CA LYS A 38 3.07 -1.95 15.04
C LYS A 38 1.57 -1.67 14.88
N ILE A 39 1.24 -0.74 14.01
CA ILE A 39 -0.12 -0.24 13.78
C ILE A 39 -0.55 -0.67 12.39
N GLU A 40 -1.71 -1.33 12.29
CA GLU A 40 -2.34 -1.64 11.01
C GLU A 40 -2.97 -0.38 10.43
N ILE A 41 -2.73 -0.12 9.14
CA ILE A 41 -3.24 1.09 8.47
C ILE A 41 -4.07 0.79 7.23
N CYS A 42 -3.96 -0.42 6.68
CA CYS A 42 -4.77 -0.88 5.57
C CYS A 42 -4.73 -2.40 5.47
N HIS A 43 -5.84 -3.00 5.02
CA HIS A 43 -6.01 -4.43 4.83
C HIS A 43 -6.97 -4.70 3.67
N SER A 44 -6.56 -5.51 2.69
CA SER A 44 -7.39 -5.88 1.53
C SER A 44 -6.88 -7.15 0.84
N THR A 45 -7.78 -7.89 0.20
CA THR A 45 -7.43 -8.82 -0.89
C THR A 45 -7.21 -8.06 -2.21
N PHE A 46 -6.71 -8.74 -3.26
CA PHE A 46 -6.24 -8.11 -4.50
C PHE A 46 -5.23 -7.00 -4.22
N HIS A 47 -4.13 -7.39 -3.59
CA HIS A 47 -3.27 -6.42 -2.94
C HIS A 47 -2.40 -5.61 -3.87
N ASP A 48 -2.28 -6.01 -5.14
CA ASP A 48 -1.67 -5.19 -6.18
C ASP A 48 -2.44 -3.88 -6.38
N ALA A 49 -3.78 -3.95 -6.45
CA ALA A 49 -4.62 -2.76 -6.53
C ALA A 49 -4.37 -1.83 -5.32
N LEU A 50 -4.32 -2.40 -4.12
CA LEU A 50 -4.07 -1.65 -2.89
C LEU A 50 -2.74 -0.87 -2.92
N ILE A 51 -1.64 -1.50 -3.32
CA ILE A 51 -0.32 -0.82 -3.36
C ILE A 51 -0.22 0.19 -4.52
N LEU A 52 -0.88 -0.07 -5.65
CA LEU A 52 -0.92 0.85 -6.79
C LEU A 52 -1.75 2.10 -6.46
N ASP A 53 -2.89 1.94 -5.79
CA ASP A 53 -3.76 3.04 -5.36
C ASP A 53 -3.12 3.87 -4.26
N LEU A 54 -2.50 3.20 -3.28
CA LEU A 54 -1.79 3.90 -2.21
C LEU A 54 -0.62 4.73 -2.76
N TYR A 55 0.13 4.21 -3.75
CA TYR A 55 1.12 5.00 -4.47
C TYR A 55 0.49 6.26 -5.08
N SER A 56 -0.59 6.08 -5.86
CA SER A 56 -1.20 7.16 -6.64
C SER A 56 -1.74 8.27 -5.73
N ASN A 57 -2.41 7.86 -4.66
CA ASN A 57 -2.91 8.76 -3.62
C ASN A 57 -1.79 9.52 -2.92
N LEU A 58 -0.68 8.87 -2.55
CA LEU A 58 0.44 9.54 -1.89
C LEU A 58 1.12 10.57 -2.81
N ILE A 59 1.25 10.27 -4.10
CA ILE A 59 1.76 11.20 -5.11
C ILE A 59 0.85 12.42 -5.24
N GLU A 60 -0.46 12.22 -5.32
CA GLU A 60 -1.42 13.32 -5.38
C GLU A 60 -1.37 14.18 -4.12
N LEU A 61 -1.36 13.57 -2.94
CA LEU A 61 -1.27 14.29 -1.67
C LEU A 61 0.01 15.13 -1.58
N ARG A 62 1.12 14.68 -2.17
CA ARG A 62 2.39 15.41 -2.12
C ARG A 62 2.32 16.78 -2.81
N LYS A 63 1.51 16.92 -3.87
CA LYS A 63 1.39 18.14 -4.69
C LYS A 63 0.79 19.33 -3.96
N TYR A 64 -0.01 19.09 -2.93
CA TYR A 64 -0.78 20.12 -2.26
C TYR A 64 -0.41 20.20 -0.77
N LYS A 65 -0.56 21.38 -0.17
CA LYS A 65 -0.42 21.54 1.29
C LYS A 65 -1.58 20.90 2.04
N GLU A 66 -2.78 20.95 1.46
CA GLU A 66 -3.97 20.31 2.01
C GLU A 66 -4.69 19.57 0.89
N SER A 67 -5.00 18.31 1.14
CA SER A 67 -5.68 17.45 0.17
C SER A 67 -6.19 16.19 0.85
N THR A 68 -7.20 15.58 0.24
CA THR A 68 -7.77 14.29 0.66
C THR A 68 -7.71 13.38 -0.55
N SER A 69 -7.29 12.13 -0.34
CA SER A 69 -7.21 11.13 -1.40
C SER A 69 -8.61 10.72 -1.85
N ASN A 70 -8.66 10.05 -3.00
CA ASN A 70 -9.81 9.19 -3.27
C ASN A 70 -9.87 8.09 -2.20
N PRO A 71 -11.08 7.57 -1.90
CA PRO A 71 -11.19 6.41 -1.04
C PRO A 71 -10.45 5.21 -1.64
N ILE A 72 -9.75 4.47 -0.80
CA ILE A 72 -9.20 3.16 -1.13
C ILE A 72 -10.27 2.16 -0.72
N GLU A 73 -10.98 1.65 -1.72
CA GLU A 73 -11.93 0.55 -1.53
C GLU A 73 -11.15 -0.72 -1.25
N THR A 74 -11.65 -1.52 -0.32
CA THR A 74 -11.07 -2.82 -0.01
C THR A 74 -11.92 -3.92 -0.60
N PHE A 75 -11.27 -5.04 -0.87
CA PHE A 75 -11.92 -6.24 -1.32
C PHE A 75 -12.10 -7.22 -0.17
N GLU A 76 -13.24 -7.91 -0.20
CA GLU A 76 -13.64 -8.95 0.76
C GLU A 76 -13.72 -8.49 2.23
N ASN A 77 -13.70 -7.18 2.48
CA ASN A 77 -14.00 -6.64 3.79
C ASN A 77 -14.86 -5.37 3.70
N ALA A 78 -15.42 -4.96 4.83
CA ALA A 78 -16.36 -3.85 4.91
C ALA A 78 -15.67 -2.51 5.24
N LEU A 79 -14.37 -2.38 4.95
CA LEU A 79 -13.58 -1.19 5.28
C LEU A 79 -13.31 -0.35 4.03
N GLU A 80 -13.27 0.96 4.23
CA GLU A 80 -12.80 1.93 3.26
C GLU A 80 -11.75 2.81 3.94
N TYR A 81 -10.64 3.10 3.25
CA TYR A 81 -9.59 3.94 3.81
C TYR A 81 -9.49 5.28 3.09
N THR A 82 -9.26 6.35 3.85
CA THR A 82 -9.02 7.69 3.28
C THR A 82 -7.77 8.29 3.89
N LEU A 83 -6.93 8.87 3.03
CA LEU A 83 -5.74 9.60 3.42
C LEU A 83 -6.02 11.09 3.31
N ARG A 84 -5.65 11.85 4.34
CA ARG A 84 -5.72 13.31 4.32
C ARG A 84 -4.39 13.90 4.72
N LYS A 85 -3.88 14.81 3.88
CA LYS A 85 -2.73 15.64 4.21
C LYS A 85 -3.21 17.01 4.68
N THR A 86 -2.63 17.50 5.77
CA THR A 86 -2.84 18.87 6.24
C THR A 86 -1.50 19.44 6.68
N ASP A 87 -1.00 20.38 5.88
CA ASP A 87 0.36 20.88 5.92
C ASP A 87 1.38 19.73 5.85
N ARG A 88 2.14 19.51 6.92
CA ARG A 88 3.14 18.42 7.01
C ARG A 88 2.59 17.10 7.57
N PHE A 89 1.33 17.05 7.99
CA PHE A 89 0.77 15.88 8.65
C PHE A 89 -0.09 15.04 7.71
N LEU A 90 0.08 13.72 7.80
CA LEU A 90 -0.81 12.71 7.22
C LEU A 90 -1.73 12.17 8.31
N THR A 91 -3.02 12.06 7.98
CA THR A 91 -4.02 11.31 8.75
C THR A 91 -4.59 10.21 7.86
N ILE A 92 -4.62 8.98 8.36
CA ILE A 92 -5.31 7.86 7.70
C ILE A 92 -6.51 7.51 8.56
N LYS A 93 -7.68 7.46 7.93
CA LYS A 93 -8.92 7.03 8.54
C LYS A 93 -9.40 5.77 7.87
N GLU A 94 -10.01 4.90 8.66
CA GLU A 94 -10.85 3.83 8.14
C GLU A 94 -12.31 4.17 8.41
N TYR A 95 -13.18 3.73 7.51
CA TYR A 95 -14.63 3.70 7.68
C TYR A 95 -15.11 2.25 7.60
N SER A 96 -15.86 1.81 8.61
CA SER A 96 -16.54 0.50 8.62
C SER A 96 -17.95 0.66 8.06
N HIS A 97 -18.22 0.02 6.91
CA HIS A 97 -19.56 -0.06 6.33
C HIS A 97 -20.50 -0.91 7.20
N TYR A 98 -19.98 -1.78 8.06
CA TYR A 98 -20.76 -2.57 9.00
C TYR A 98 -21.22 -1.72 10.20
N ASP A 99 -20.27 -1.09 10.90
CA ASP A 99 -20.54 -0.32 12.12
C ASP A 99 -20.99 1.12 11.84
N LYS A 100 -20.85 1.58 10.58
CA LYS A 100 -21.08 2.96 10.14
C LYS A 100 -20.23 3.98 10.91
N GLN A 101 -19.03 3.59 11.32
CA GLN A 101 -18.12 4.42 12.10
C GLN A 101 -16.82 4.70 11.35
N THR A 102 -16.27 5.89 11.58
CA THR A 102 -14.95 6.29 11.10
C THR A 102 -14.00 6.38 12.28
N ARG A 103 -12.82 5.76 12.19
CA ARG A 103 -11.74 5.92 13.18
C ARG A 103 -10.45 6.35 12.53
N THR A 104 -9.66 7.14 13.25
CA THR A 104 -8.28 7.46 12.84
C THR A 104 -7.39 6.28 13.19
N VAL A 105 -6.79 5.65 12.18
CA VAL A 105 -5.86 4.53 12.36
C VAL A 105 -4.40 4.98 12.39
N PHE A 106 -4.10 6.14 11.79
CA PHE A 106 -2.76 6.68 11.80
C PHE A 106 -2.75 8.21 11.73
N GLN A 107 -1.80 8.81 12.44
CA GLN A 107 -1.44 10.21 12.29
C GLN A 107 0.07 10.38 12.46
N GLY A 108 0.72 11.10 11.54
CA GLY A 108 2.17 11.32 11.58
C GLY A 108 2.66 12.32 10.54
N GLU A 109 3.98 12.54 10.50
CA GLU A 109 4.62 13.37 9.47
C GLU A 109 4.49 12.71 8.09
N PHE A 110 3.98 13.48 7.12
CA PHE A 110 3.73 13.02 5.75
C PHE A 110 5.02 12.59 5.06
N ASP A 111 6.09 13.38 5.15
CA ASP A 111 7.34 13.07 4.46
C ASP A 111 8.01 11.80 4.99
N ASP A 112 7.94 11.57 6.31
CA ASP A 112 8.45 10.34 6.92
C ASP A 112 7.65 9.11 6.45
N PHE A 113 6.32 9.25 6.37
CA PHE A 113 5.45 8.18 5.87
C PHE A 113 5.72 7.90 4.40
N PHE A 114 5.75 8.96 3.59
CA PHE A 114 6.00 8.89 2.16
C PHE A 114 7.32 8.17 1.88
N GLN A 115 8.43 8.62 2.49
CA GLN A 115 9.73 7.96 2.29
C GLN A 115 9.73 6.50 2.76
N ALA A 116 9.09 6.20 3.88
CA ALA A 116 9.01 4.84 4.39
C ALA A 116 8.17 3.92 3.48
N TYR A 117 7.07 4.43 2.92
CA TYR A 117 6.24 3.69 1.97
C TYR A 117 7.02 3.36 0.71
N PHE A 118 7.62 4.35 0.05
CA PHE A 118 8.35 4.14 -1.20
C PHE A 118 9.54 3.20 -1.04
N ARG A 119 10.19 3.20 0.14
CA ARG A 119 11.21 2.20 0.48
C ARG A 119 10.63 0.80 0.56
N ALA A 120 9.51 0.60 1.25
CA ALA A 120 8.85 -0.70 1.35
C ALA A 120 8.34 -1.18 -0.02
N TYR A 121 7.76 -0.29 -0.80
CA TYR A 121 7.26 -0.54 -2.15
C TYR A 121 8.39 -0.97 -3.11
N THR A 122 9.54 -0.29 -3.07
CA THR A 122 10.72 -0.67 -3.85
C THR A 122 11.25 -2.05 -3.45
N LEU A 123 11.30 -2.36 -2.15
CA LEU A 123 11.74 -3.67 -1.67
C LEU A 123 10.78 -4.76 -2.12
N TYR A 124 9.48 -4.54 -1.96
CA TYR A 124 8.44 -5.45 -2.40
C TYR A 124 8.54 -5.76 -3.91
N PHE A 125 8.69 -4.75 -4.75
CA PHE A 125 8.89 -4.93 -6.19
C PHE A 125 10.11 -5.79 -6.50
N LYS A 126 11.24 -5.54 -5.82
CA LYS A 126 12.46 -6.36 -6.00
C LYS A 126 12.26 -7.80 -5.55
N ASP A 127 11.54 -8.02 -4.45
CA ASP A 127 11.26 -9.34 -3.92
C ASP A 127 10.37 -10.14 -4.88
N LEU A 128 9.40 -9.50 -5.57
CA LEU A 128 8.62 -10.13 -6.63
C LEU A 128 9.51 -10.65 -7.76
N LEU A 129 10.40 -9.80 -8.27
CA LEU A 129 11.31 -10.18 -9.37
C LEU A 129 12.34 -11.24 -8.97
N GLN A 130 12.70 -11.33 -7.69
CA GLN A 130 13.57 -12.38 -7.17
C GLN A 130 12.87 -13.73 -7.06
N LYS A 131 11.57 -13.73 -6.76
CA LYS A 131 10.77 -14.97 -6.70
C LYS A 131 10.53 -15.55 -8.09
N ASP A 132 10.21 -14.69 -9.06
CA ASP A 132 10.06 -15.07 -10.45
C ASP A 132 10.42 -13.90 -11.37
N SER A 133 11.42 -14.09 -12.23
CA SER A 133 11.82 -13.08 -13.20
C SER A 133 10.73 -12.79 -14.25
N ASN A 134 9.84 -13.75 -14.51
CA ASN A 134 8.71 -13.55 -15.43
C ASN A 134 7.60 -12.70 -14.80
N ALA A 135 7.63 -12.42 -13.49
CA ALA A 135 6.71 -11.50 -12.85
C ALA A 135 6.74 -10.11 -13.50
N ALA A 136 7.88 -9.70 -14.09
CA ALA A 136 8.01 -8.45 -14.86
C ALA A 136 7.08 -8.36 -16.09
N LEU A 137 6.54 -9.48 -16.56
CA LEU A 137 5.58 -9.52 -17.67
C LEU A 137 4.13 -9.31 -17.19
N HIS A 138 3.87 -9.38 -15.89
CA HIS A 138 2.54 -9.17 -15.32
C HIS A 138 2.19 -7.68 -15.33
N GLU A 139 0.96 -7.34 -15.74
CA GLU A 139 0.50 -5.95 -15.93
C GLU A 139 0.69 -5.10 -14.66
N SER A 140 0.24 -5.59 -13.50
CA SER A 140 0.40 -4.88 -12.23
C SER A 140 1.87 -4.62 -11.90
N VAL A 141 2.78 -5.55 -12.21
CA VAL A 141 4.21 -5.39 -11.94
C VAL A 141 4.85 -4.38 -12.89
N GLN A 142 4.41 -4.33 -14.16
CA GLN A 142 4.82 -3.28 -15.10
C GLN A 142 4.35 -1.90 -14.63
N LEU A 143 3.14 -1.79 -14.07
CA LEU A 143 2.65 -0.55 -13.47
C LEU A 143 3.50 -0.15 -12.26
N MET A 144 3.85 -1.10 -11.39
CA MET A 144 4.76 -0.83 -10.25
C MET A 144 6.12 -0.32 -10.72
N GLU A 145 6.68 -0.92 -11.77
CA GLU A 145 7.95 -0.48 -12.36
C GLU A 145 7.84 0.96 -12.89
N ASN A 146 6.81 1.27 -13.67
CA ASN A 146 6.58 2.61 -14.21
C ASN A 146 6.44 3.65 -13.09
N GLN A 147 5.69 3.32 -12.04
CA GLN A 147 5.55 4.14 -10.85
C GLN A 147 6.89 4.38 -10.14
N LEU A 148 7.69 3.33 -9.93
CA LEU A 148 9.02 3.47 -9.33
C LEU A 148 9.99 4.28 -10.20
N GLN A 149 9.90 4.18 -11.52
CA GLN A 149 10.70 5.00 -12.43
C GLN A 149 10.30 6.49 -12.34
N ALA A 150 8.99 6.79 -12.35
CA ALA A 150 8.49 8.15 -12.15
C ALA A 150 8.90 8.71 -10.78
N TYR A 151 8.86 7.87 -9.75
CA TYR A 151 9.34 8.24 -8.42
C TYR A 151 10.80 8.66 -8.41
N CYS A 152 11.67 7.84 -9.03
CA CYS A 152 13.11 8.10 -9.10
C CYS A 152 13.45 9.36 -9.90
N ARG A 153 12.63 9.72 -10.90
CA ARG A 153 12.81 10.94 -11.71
C ARG A 153 12.33 12.20 -11.01
N GLY A 154 11.46 12.06 -9.99
CA GLY A 154 10.83 13.21 -9.34
C GLY A 154 9.67 13.78 -10.15
N ASP A 155 9.03 12.98 -11.00
CA ASP A 155 7.95 13.41 -11.91
C ASP A 155 6.61 13.54 -11.15
N PHE A 156 6.53 14.37 -10.11
CA PHE A 156 5.31 14.59 -9.31
C PHE A 156 5.30 15.87 -8.48
#